data_AF-A0A662IFU3-F1
#
_entry.id   AF-A0A662IFU3-F1
#
_cell.length_a   1.000
_cell.length_b   1.000
_cell.length_c   1.000
_cell.angle_alpha   90.00
_cell.angle_beta   90.00
_cell.angle_gamma   90.00
#
_symmetry.space_group_name_H-M   'P 1'
#
loop_
_entity.id
_entity.type
_entity.pdbx_description
1 polymer ?
#
loop_
_entity_poly.entity_id
_entity_poly.type
_entity_poly.pdbx_seq_one_letter_code
_entity_poly.pdbx_strand_id
1 'polypeptide(L)'
;MLEELAQSTRARLEQVLREEPGLAGRLEAAAVAACRAVSLLPGEMEPWRSAVLSLVPAGVYLLCAGLIPQAGFSLRLAVEAMVQLHYFVWQASRRGAELGDLLSEWSRRGRAFTLKMLRSVPGIPGVYRRQLARTYLELAHLTHPSAEALKLAASSPGPGVLGDLVVRALDFIAYLALHHAPLGEAGQLLDALAEAGLERSQRYLAKRLGAR
;
A
#
# COMPACT_ATOMS: atom_id res chain seq x y z
N MET A 1 -26.61 16.01 17.14
CA MET A 1 -25.38 16.44 16.44
C MET A 1 -24.35 15.32 16.22
N LEU A 2 -23.67 14.77 17.24
CA LEU A 2 -22.70 13.67 17.03
C LEU A 2 -23.36 12.35 16.59
N GLU A 3 -24.53 12.02 17.17
CA GLU A 3 -25.30 10.83 16.78
C GLU A 3 -25.90 10.93 15.38
N GLU A 4 -26.40 12.12 15.00
CA GLU A 4 -26.87 12.39 13.62
C GLU A 4 -25.73 12.32 12.59
N LEU A 5 -24.53 12.79 12.95
CA LEU A 5 -23.36 12.68 12.10
C LEU A 5 -22.95 11.21 11.92
N ALA A 6 -22.99 10.42 13.00
CA ALA A 6 -22.70 8.98 12.96
C ALA A 6 -23.75 8.20 12.15
N GLN A 7 -25.05 8.50 12.31
CA GLN A 7 -26.13 7.91 11.50
C GLN A 7 -26.03 8.28 10.02
N SER A 8 -25.72 9.54 9.71
CA SER A 8 -25.50 10.00 8.33
C SER A 8 -24.29 9.31 7.69
N THR A 9 -23.20 9.14 8.44
CA THR A 9 -22.01 8.41 7.99
C THR A 9 -22.32 6.94 7.74
N ARG A 10 -23.09 6.30 8.63
CA ARG A 10 -23.53 4.90 8.49
C ARG A 10 -24.47 4.68 7.32
N ALA A 11 -25.45 5.55 7.11
CA ALA A 11 -26.36 5.48 5.97
C ALA A 11 -25.62 5.66 4.63
N ARG A 12 -24.62 6.54 4.59
CA ARG A 12 -23.73 6.71 3.42
C ARG A 12 -22.85 5.51 3.16
N LEU A 13 -22.37 4.87 4.21
CA LEU A 13 -21.63 3.61 4.15
C LEU A 13 -22.45 2.49 3.52
N GLU A 14 -23.67 2.34 3.99
CA GLU A 14 -24.62 1.36 3.46
C GLU A 14 -25.03 1.68 2.03
N GLN A 15 -25.03 2.97 1.64
CA GLN A 15 -25.26 3.40 0.26
C GLN A 15 -24.04 3.10 -0.63
N VAL A 16 -22.83 3.38 -0.19
CA VAL A 16 -21.56 3.08 -0.88
C VAL A 16 -21.42 1.57 -1.15
N LEU A 17 -21.74 0.75 -0.15
CA LEU A 17 -21.73 -0.71 -0.29
C LEU A 17 -22.86 -1.24 -1.18
N ARG A 18 -23.97 -0.48 -1.33
CA ARG A 18 -25.08 -0.78 -2.24
C ARG A 18 -24.80 -0.37 -3.69
N GLU A 19 -24.05 0.71 -3.90
CA GLU A 19 -23.77 1.27 -5.23
C GLU A 19 -22.72 0.48 -6.02
N GLU A 20 -21.77 -0.20 -5.35
CA GLU A 20 -20.83 -1.12 -5.98
C GLU A 20 -20.82 -2.50 -5.29
N PRO A 21 -21.82 -3.36 -5.58
CA PRO A 21 -21.85 -4.71 -5.05
C PRO A 21 -20.59 -5.47 -5.50
N GLY A 22 -19.73 -5.80 -4.53
CA GLY A 22 -18.47 -6.51 -4.75
C GLY A 22 -17.20 -5.68 -4.54
N LEU A 23 -17.27 -4.34 -4.37
CA LEU A 23 -16.10 -3.53 -4.09
C LEU A 23 -15.36 -3.98 -2.83
N ALA A 24 -16.09 -4.21 -1.74
CA ALA A 24 -15.51 -4.69 -0.47
C ALA A 24 -14.77 -6.02 -0.66
N GLY A 25 -15.38 -6.99 -1.34
CA GLY A 25 -14.76 -8.29 -1.63
C GLY A 25 -13.52 -8.17 -2.51
N ARG A 26 -13.55 -7.28 -3.52
CA ARG A 26 -12.38 -6.99 -4.37
C ARG A 26 -11.23 -6.37 -3.56
N LEU A 27 -11.53 -5.39 -2.70
CA LEU A 27 -10.53 -4.74 -1.85
C LEU A 27 -9.95 -5.72 -0.82
N GLU A 28 -10.78 -6.59 -0.26
CA GLU A 28 -10.35 -7.64 0.65
C GLU A 28 -9.43 -8.64 -0.06
N ALA A 29 -9.80 -9.13 -1.25
CA ALA A 29 -8.95 -10.03 -2.04
C ALA A 29 -7.58 -9.39 -2.37
N ALA A 30 -7.57 -8.13 -2.79
CA ALA A 30 -6.36 -7.35 -2.99
C ALA A 30 -5.51 -7.22 -1.72
N ALA A 31 -6.15 -6.95 -0.58
CA ALA A 31 -5.46 -6.81 0.70
C ALA A 31 -4.82 -8.13 1.13
N VAL A 32 -5.57 -9.23 1.04
CA VAL A 32 -5.09 -10.58 1.36
C VAL A 32 -3.91 -10.96 0.48
N ALA A 33 -4.01 -10.75 -0.84
CA ALA A 33 -2.91 -11.06 -1.76
C ALA A 33 -1.64 -10.24 -1.46
N ALA A 34 -1.80 -8.94 -1.17
CA ALA A 34 -0.68 -8.08 -0.79
C ALA A 34 -0.07 -8.47 0.56
N CYS A 35 -0.89 -8.75 1.57
CA CYS A 35 -0.42 -9.24 2.87
C CYS A 35 0.30 -10.59 2.75
N ARG A 36 -0.18 -11.52 1.90
CA ARG A 36 0.52 -12.78 1.63
C ARG A 36 1.92 -12.53 1.07
N ALA A 37 2.09 -11.60 0.13
CA ALA A 37 3.40 -11.22 -0.39
C ALA A 37 4.31 -10.61 0.69
N VAL A 38 3.76 -9.78 1.58
CA VAL A 38 4.49 -9.17 2.71
C VAL A 38 4.88 -10.20 3.77
N SER A 39 4.06 -11.21 4.02
CA SER A 39 4.35 -12.30 4.98
C SER A 39 5.57 -13.13 4.57
N LEU A 40 5.90 -13.17 3.28
CA LEU A 40 7.09 -13.86 2.76
C LEU A 40 8.40 -13.08 2.98
N LEU A 41 8.35 -11.87 3.55
CA LEU A 41 9.55 -11.11 3.85
C LEU A 41 10.42 -11.85 4.89
N PRO A 42 11.75 -11.91 4.68
CA PRO A 42 12.70 -12.49 5.63
C PRO A 42 12.66 -11.85 7.03
N GLY A 43 13.19 -12.57 8.02
CA GLY A 43 13.14 -12.19 9.44
C GLY A 43 13.83 -10.86 9.76
N GLU A 44 14.91 -10.52 9.07
CA GLU A 44 15.62 -9.24 9.21
C GLU A 44 14.77 -8.02 8.80
N MET A 45 13.64 -8.25 8.12
CA MET A 45 12.69 -7.23 7.66
C MET A 45 11.46 -7.11 8.58
N GLU A 46 11.46 -7.77 9.74
CA GLU A 46 10.31 -7.87 10.65
C GLU A 46 9.63 -6.53 11.01
N PRO A 47 10.36 -5.44 11.33
CA PRO A 47 9.71 -4.17 11.67
C PRO A 47 8.79 -3.64 10.57
N TRP A 48 9.20 -3.78 9.31
CA TRP A 48 8.39 -3.37 8.15
C TRP A 48 7.27 -4.36 7.88
N ARG A 49 7.55 -5.66 7.98
CA ARG A 49 6.55 -6.73 7.80
C ARG A 49 5.39 -6.56 8.76
N SER A 50 5.66 -6.48 10.06
CA SER A 50 4.63 -6.33 11.10
C SER A 50 3.81 -5.04 10.95
N ALA A 51 4.48 -3.92 10.64
CA ALA A 51 3.81 -2.65 10.40
C ALA A 51 2.83 -2.74 9.22
N VAL A 52 3.27 -3.26 8.07
CA VAL A 52 2.43 -3.34 6.87
C VAL A 52 1.29 -4.35 7.03
N LEU A 53 1.54 -5.50 7.67
CA LEU A 53 0.50 -6.49 7.97
C LEU A 53 -0.58 -5.94 8.91
N SER A 54 -0.27 -4.94 9.73
CA SER A 54 -1.25 -4.24 10.57
C SER A 54 -1.98 -3.12 9.81
N LEU A 55 -1.23 -2.32 9.02
CA LEU A 55 -1.75 -1.11 8.36
C LEU A 55 -2.64 -1.41 7.15
N VAL A 56 -2.37 -2.48 6.39
CA VAL A 56 -3.14 -2.82 5.18
C VAL A 56 -4.58 -3.23 5.52
N PRO A 57 -4.82 -4.22 6.41
CA PRO A 57 -6.18 -4.60 6.79
C PRO A 57 -6.94 -3.44 7.44
N ALA A 58 -6.28 -2.68 8.33
CA ALA A 58 -6.88 -1.51 8.95
C ALA A 58 -7.30 -0.45 7.92
N GLY A 59 -6.44 -0.14 6.95
CA GLY A 59 -6.74 0.84 5.91
C GLY A 59 -7.92 0.44 5.04
N VAL A 60 -8.00 -0.84 4.65
CA VAL A 60 -9.12 -1.38 3.85
C VAL A 60 -10.41 -1.39 4.65
N TYR A 61 -10.37 -1.84 5.90
CA TYR A 61 -11.53 -1.80 6.80
C TYR A 61 -12.04 -0.37 6.98
N LEU A 62 -11.15 0.59 7.25
CA LEU A 62 -11.52 2.00 7.43
C LEU A 62 -12.14 2.60 6.16
N LEU A 63 -11.64 2.22 4.98
CA LEU A 63 -12.24 2.66 3.72
C LEU A 63 -13.65 2.07 3.54
N CYS A 64 -13.79 0.77 3.77
CA CYS A 64 -15.07 0.06 3.75
C CYS A 64 -16.01 0.54 4.87
N ALA A 65 -15.50 1.25 5.87
CA ALA A 65 -16.23 1.94 6.94
C ALA A 65 -16.37 3.47 6.68
N GLY A 66 -16.10 3.95 5.47
CA GLY A 66 -16.30 5.36 5.08
C GLY A 66 -15.37 6.36 5.76
N LEU A 67 -14.40 5.89 6.55
CA LEU A 67 -13.40 6.69 7.25
C LEU A 67 -12.21 6.98 6.33
N ILE A 68 -12.49 7.71 5.25
CA ILE A 68 -11.57 7.94 4.12
C ILE A 68 -10.23 8.56 4.57
N PRO A 69 -10.17 9.60 5.41
CA PRO A 69 -8.90 10.16 5.85
C PRO A 69 -8.04 9.16 6.61
N GLN A 70 -8.64 8.38 7.50
CA GLN A 70 -7.95 7.37 8.31
C GLN A 70 -7.47 6.20 7.42
N ALA A 71 -8.29 5.79 6.45
CA ALA A 71 -7.90 4.80 5.45
C ALA A 71 -6.69 5.27 4.62
N GLY A 72 -6.76 6.51 4.12
CA GLY A 72 -5.69 7.14 3.36
C GLY A 72 -4.38 7.23 4.17
N PHE A 73 -4.48 7.58 5.45
CA PHE A 73 -3.32 7.61 6.35
C PHE A 73 -2.70 6.23 6.54
N SER A 74 -3.51 5.22 6.84
CA SER A 74 -3.04 3.86 7.07
C SER A 74 -2.34 3.28 5.82
N LEU A 75 -2.98 3.41 4.67
CA LEU A 75 -2.44 2.91 3.39
C LEU A 75 -1.20 3.69 2.95
N ARG A 76 -1.16 5.02 3.18
CA ARG A 76 0.03 5.82 2.92
C ARG A 76 1.21 5.32 3.76
N LEU A 77 1.01 5.12 5.06
CA LEU A 77 2.07 4.59 5.93
C LEU A 77 2.55 3.21 5.50
N ALA A 78 1.64 2.34 5.03
CA ALA A 78 2.03 1.03 4.51
C ALA A 78 2.92 1.14 3.26
N VAL A 79 2.58 2.05 2.34
CA VAL A 79 3.43 2.36 1.16
C VAL A 79 4.78 2.94 1.59
N GLU A 80 4.80 3.87 2.54
CA GLU A 80 6.05 4.46 3.06
C GLU A 80 6.96 3.39 3.66
N ALA A 81 6.41 2.47 4.44
CA ALA A 81 7.16 1.36 5.04
C ALA A 81 7.81 0.47 3.96
N MET A 82 7.07 0.06 2.93
CA MET A 82 7.65 -0.77 1.86
C MET A 82 8.71 -0.03 1.03
N VAL A 83 8.51 1.26 0.76
CA VAL A 83 9.50 2.07 0.05
C VAL A 83 10.76 2.26 0.92
N GLN A 84 10.60 2.48 2.22
CA GLN A 84 11.70 2.61 3.16
C GLN A 84 12.52 1.31 3.23
N LEU A 85 11.84 0.16 3.37
CA LEU A 85 12.48 -1.16 3.34
C LEU A 85 13.32 -1.33 2.07
N HIS A 86 12.71 -1.16 0.90
CA HIS A 86 13.36 -1.36 -0.39
C HIS A 86 14.59 -0.45 -0.56
N TYR A 87 14.48 0.80 -0.08
CA TYR A 87 15.58 1.74 -0.09
C TYR A 87 16.72 1.33 0.85
N PHE A 88 16.41 0.84 2.06
CA PHE A 88 17.44 0.41 3.01
C PHE A 88 18.10 -0.91 2.63
N VAL A 89 17.40 -1.87 2.04
CA VAL A 89 18.02 -3.08 1.47
C VAL A 89 19.09 -2.71 0.45
N TRP A 90 18.78 -1.75 -0.43
CA TRP A 90 19.77 -1.26 -1.37
C TRP A 90 20.94 -0.53 -0.68
N GLN A 91 20.68 0.33 0.31
CA GLN A 91 21.74 1.01 1.03
C GLN A 91 22.66 0.04 1.80
N ALA A 92 22.07 -0.96 2.47
CA ALA A 92 22.76 -2.03 3.17
C ALA A 92 23.73 -2.76 2.23
N SER A 93 23.23 -3.21 1.07
CA SER A 93 24.05 -3.91 0.07
C SER A 93 25.25 -3.07 -0.42
N ARG A 94 25.09 -1.75 -0.55
CA ARG A 94 26.17 -0.85 -0.99
C ARG A 94 27.18 -0.50 0.09
N ARG A 95 26.78 -0.56 1.36
CA ARG A 95 27.60 -0.17 2.50
C ARG A 95 28.21 -1.37 3.23
N GLY A 96 27.75 -2.58 2.95
CA GLY A 96 28.07 -3.76 3.75
C GLY A 96 27.58 -3.61 5.19
N ALA A 97 26.38 -3.03 5.36
CA ALA A 97 25.81 -2.73 6.68
C ALA A 97 24.53 -3.54 6.92
N GLU A 98 24.24 -3.84 8.17
CA GLU A 98 23.00 -4.49 8.58
C GLU A 98 21.79 -3.55 8.46
N LEU A 99 20.61 -4.09 8.13
CA LEU A 99 19.37 -3.31 7.99
C LEU A 99 18.97 -2.61 9.30
N GLY A 100 19.12 -3.30 10.43
CA GLY A 100 18.79 -2.77 11.76
C GLY A 100 19.64 -1.56 12.15
N ASP A 101 20.92 -1.54 11.74
CA ASP A 101 21.83 -0.43 12.01
C ASP A 101 21.43 0.81 11.22
N LEU A 102 21.09 0.65 9.93
CA LEU A 102 20.61 1.74 9.09
C LEU A 102 19.29 2.32 9.61
N LEU A 103 18.33 1.46 9.99
CA LEU A 103 17.07 1.91 10.56
C LEU A 103 17.29 2.71 11.85
N SER A 104 18.17 2.21 12.74
CA SER A 104 18.52 2.88 13.99
C SER A 104 19.22 4.22 13.76
N GLU A 105 20.17 4.28 12.82
CA GLU A 105 20.89 5.49 12.44
C GLU A 105 19.92 6.58 11.92
N TRP A 106 18.99 6.20 11.05
CA TRP A 106 18.03 7.12 10.47
C TRP A 106 16.97 7.59 11.46
N SER A 107 16.50 6.69 12.33
CA SER A 107 15.58 7.02 13.42
C SER A 107 16.17 8.08 14.35
N ARG A 108 17.44 7.92 14.79
CA ARG A 108 18.15 8.93 15.62
C ARG A 108 18.27 10.30 14.96
N ARG A 109 18.26 10.37 13.62
CA ARG A 109 18.35 11.63 12.86
C ARG A 109 16.98 12.23 12.55
N GLY A 110 15.89 11.67 13.06
CA GLY A 110 14.52 12.11 12.77
C GLY A 110 14.13 11.92 11.30
N ARG A 111 14.84 11.05 10.56
CA ARG A 111 14.58 10.80 9.14
C ARG A 111 13.83 9.48 9.01
N ALA A 112 12.53 9.48 9.28
CA ALA A 112 11.70 8.29 9.10
C ALA A 112 11.48 7.98 7.61
N PHE A 113 10.94 8.93 6.85
CA PHE A 113 10.68 8.78 5.42
C PHE A 113 11.02 10.09 4.67
N THR A 114 11.44 10.00 3.41
CA THR A 114 11.69 11.20 2.59
C THR A 114 11.20 10.99 1.17
N LEU A 115 10.71 12.06 0.52
CA LEU A 115 10.31 12.03 -0.90
C LEU A 115 11.45 11.60 -1.83
N LYS A 116 12.72 11.75 -1.40
CA LYS A 116 13.87 11.22 -2.13
C LYS A 116 13.77 9.70 -2.31
N MET A 117 13.33 8.96 -1.28
CA MET A 117 13.18 7.50 -1.34
C MET A 117 12.23 7.10 -2.48
N LEU A 118 11.10 7.79 -2.66
CA LEU A 118 10.17 7.56 -3.77
C LEU A 118 10.77 7.87 -5.15
N ARG A 119 11.58 8.92 -5.26
CA ARG A 119 12.17 9.35 -6.54
C ARG A 119 13.31 8.44 -6.98
N SER A 120 14.02 7.85 -6.03
CA SER A 120 15.22 7.06 -6.28
C SER A 120 15.09 5.60 -5.85
N VAL A 121 13.89 4.99 -5.95
CA VAL A 121 13.70 3.57 -5.61
C VAL A 121 14.57 2.70 -6.55
N PRO A 122 15.62 2.03 -6.03
CA PRO A 122 16.58 1.30 -6.85
C PRO A 122 15.96 0.06 -7.49
N GLY A 123 16.40 -0.32 -8.70
CA GLY A 123 15.90 -1.54 -9.37
C GLY A 123 14.45 -1.48 -9.89
N ILE A 124 13.73 -0.38 -9.65
CA ILE A 124 12.35 -0.20 -10.11
C ILE A 124 12.31 0.58 -11.44
N PRO A 125 11.61 0.11 -12.49
CA PRO A 125 11.47 0.83 -13.75
C PRO A 125 10.93 2.27 -13.59
N GLY A 126 11.42 3.20 -14.41
CA GLY A 126 11.06 4.61 -14.30
C GLY A 126 9.56 4.91 -14.40
N VAL A 127 8.83 4.13 -15.20
CA VAL A 127 7.36 4.23 -15.31
C VAL A 127 6.69 3.89 -13.97
N TYR A 128 7.13 2.82 -13.32
CA TYR A 128 6.58 2.40 -12.02
C TYR A 128 6.96 3.35 -10.89
N ARG A 129 8.16 3.95 -10.91
CA ARG A 129 8.49 5.01 -9.94
C ARG A 129 7.57 6.22 -10.04
N ARG A 130 7.22 6.65 -11.26
CA ARG A 130 6.27 7.76 -11.46
C ARG A 130 4.87 7.39 -10.98
N GLN A 131 4.40 6.20 -11.31
CA GLN A 131 3.11 5.70 -10.85
C GLN A 131 3.06 5.59 -9.32
N LEU A 132 4.11 5.08 -8.67
CA LEU A 132 4.23 4.98 -7.21
C LEU A 132 4.16 6.35 -6.55
N ALA A 133 4.94 7.32 -7.06
CA ALA A 133 4.92 8.69 -6.56
C ALA A 133 3.52 9.33 -6.70
N ARG A 134 2.83 9.07 -7.82
CA ARG A 134 1.46 9.54 -8.04
C ARG A 134 0.48 8.90 -7.05
N THR A 135 0.50 7.57 -6.90
CA THR A 135 -0.33 6.84 -5.92
C THR A 135 -0.10 7.36 -4.51
N TYR A 136 1.16 7.60 -4.14
CA TYR A 136 1.52 8.17 -2.84
C TYR A 136 0.91 9.56 -2.63
N LEU A 137 1.01 10.45 -3.62
CA LEU A 137 0.44 11.80 -3.54
C LEU A 137 -1.09 11.77 -3.49
N GLU A 138 -1.72 10.89 -4.27
CA GLU A 138 -3.18 10.68 -4.24
C GLU A 138 -3.65 10.21 -2.86
N LEU A 139 -2.93 9.28 -2.22
CA LEU A 139 -3.21 8.88 -0.82
C LEU A 139 -2.95 10.03 0.16
N ALA A 140 -1.88 10.80 -0.02
CA ALA A 140 -1.56 11.94 0.83
C ALA A 140 -2.65 13.03 0.75
N HIS A 141 -3.26 13.24 -0.41
CA HIS A 141 -4.40 14.15 -0.57
C HIS A 141 -5.60 13.73 0.28
N LEU A 142 -5.77 12.44 0.61
CA LEU A 142 -6.84 12.00 1.51
C LEU A 142 -6.60 12.44 2.97
N THR A 143 -5.36 12.77 3.33
CA THR A 143 -4.92 13.02 4.71
C THR A 143 -4.55 14.47 5.00
N HIS A 144 -4.50 15.31 3.97
CA HIS A 144 -4.13 16.72 4.09
C HIS A 144 -5.29 17.60 3.61
N PRO A 145 -5.53 18.76 4.24
CA PRO A 145 -6.59 19.69 3.82
C PRO A 145 -6.18 20.45 2.54
N SER A 146 -5.99 19.74 1.43
CA SER A 146 -5.80 20.34 0.11
C SER A 146 -7.14 20.78 -0.48
N ALA A 147 -7.13 21.66 -1.49
CA ALA A 147 -8.34 22.04 -2.19
C ALA A 147 -9.08 20.82 -2.76
N GLU A 148 -8.35 19.84 -3.27
CA GLU A 148 -8.86 18.56 -3.75
C GLU A 148 -9.47 17.75 -2.61
N ALA A 149 -8.81 17.66 -1.44
CA ALA A 149 -9.32 16.94 -0.28
C ALA A 149 -10.61 17.56 0.27
N LEU A 150 -10.67 18.90 0.32
CA LEU A 150 -11.84 19.64 0.75
C LEU A 150 -12.99 19.50 -0.26
N LYS A 151 -12.68 19.52 -1.57
CA LYS A 151 -13.65 19.17 -2.62
C LYS A 151 -14.10 17.73 -2.47
N LEU A 152 -13.21 16.79 -2.22
CA LEU A 152 -13.52 15.37 -2.06
C LEU A 152 -14.45 15.15 -0.86
N ALA A 153 -14.16 15.80 0.27
CA ALA A 153 -15.00 15.82 1.46
C ALA A 153 -16.38 16.45 1.19
N ALA A 154 -16.44 17.50 0.36
CA ALA A 154 -17.68 18.16 -0.03
C ALA A 154 -18.49 17.40 -1.09
N SER A 155 -17.82 16.69 -2.01
CA SER A 155 -18.41 16.11 -3.22
C SER A 155 -18.75 14.63 -3.09
N SER A 156 -18.31 13.94 -2.02
CA SER A 156 -18.49 12.49 -1.82
C SER A 156 -18.14 11.69 -3.09
N PRO A 157 -16.85 11.52 -3.43
CA PRO A 157 -16.45 10.79 -4.63
C PRO A 157 -17.07 9.38 -4.62
N GLY A 158 -17.43 8.91 -5.81
CA GLY A 158 -17.96 7.55 -5.97
C GLY A 158 -16.97 6.49 -5.45
N PRO A 159 -17.47 5.41 -4.83
CA PRO A 159 -16.67 4.34 -4.23
C PRO A 159 -15.55 3.78 -5.13
N GLY A 160 -15.81 3.63 -6.43
CA GLY A 160 -14.88 3.00 -7.38
C GLY A 160 -13.57 3.75 -7.57
N VAL A 161 -13.57 5.09 -7.55
CA VAL A 161 -12.35 5.90 -7.73
C VAL A 161 -11.38 5.70 -6.56
N LEU A 162 -11.92 5.61 -5.33
CA LEU A 162 -11.14 5.32 -4.14
C LEU A 162 -10.70 3.85 -4.12
N GLY A 163 -11.58 2.94 -4.56
CA GLY A 163 -11.28 1.52 -4.70
C GLY A 163 -10.05 1.28 -5.59
N ASP A 164 -10.01 1.89 -6.77
CA ASP A 164 -8.90 1.75 -7.70
C ASP A 164 -7.60 2.33 -7.14
N LEU A 165 -7.66 3.43 -6.39
CA LEU A 165 -6.49 3.99 -5.70
C LEU A 165 -5.93 3.00 -4.67
N VAL A 166 -6.81 2.35 -3.90
CA VAL A 166 -6.40 1.34 -2.91
C VAL A 166 -5.80 0.13 -3.60
N VAL A 167 -6.43 -0.43 -4.65
CA VAL A 167 -5.85 -1.56 -5.40
C VAL A 167 -4.48 -1.20 -5.95
N ARG A 168 -4.29 0.01 -6.51
CA ARG A 168 -2.97 0.47 -6.97
C ARG A 168 -1.94 0.52 -5.85
N ALA A 169 -2.33 0.96 -4.65
CA ALA A 169 -1.45 1.03 -3.49
C ALA A 169 -1.05 -0.37 -3.01
N LEU A 170 -2.02 -1.28 -2.91
CA LEU A 170 -1.80 -2.68 -2.53
C LEU A 170 -0.91 -3.41 -3.54
N ASP A 171 -1.10 -3.16 -4.83
CA ASP A 171 -0.23 -3.71 -5.88
C ASP A 171 1.20 -3.18 -5.76
N PHE A 172 1.42 -1.92 -5.36
CA PHE A 172 2.77 -1.44 -5.08
C PHE A 172 3.40 -2.04 -3.83
N ILE A 173 2.61 -2.24 -2.77
CA ILE A 173 3.05 -2.90 -1.54
C ILE A 173 3.51 -4.33 -1.86
N ALA A 174 2.66 -5.10 -2.54
CA ALA A 174 2.95 -6.46 -2.96
C ALA A 174 4.18 -6.51 -3.89
N TYR A 175 4.22 -5.64 -4.90
CA TYR A 175 5.31 -5.56 -5.86
C TYR A 175 6.65 -5.34 -5.17
N LEU A 176 6.73 -4.38 -4.23
CA LEU A 176 7.96 -4.11 -3.48
C LEU A 176 8.33 -5.28 -2.56
N ALA A 177 7.37 -5.89 -1.87
CA ALA A 177 7.63 -7.06 -1.03
C ALA A 177 8.21 -8.24 -1.83
N LEU A 178 7.68 -8.48 -3.04
CA LEU A 178 8.14 -9.54 -3.93
C LEU A 178 9.58 -9.33 -4.44
N HIS A 179 10.19 -8.14 -4.34
CA HIS A 179 11.64 -7.97 -4.59
C HIS A 179 12.51 -8.65 -3.56
N HIS A 180 11.96 -8.88 -2.36
CA HIS A 180 12.71 -9.40 -1.22
C HIS A 180 12.23 -10.78 -0.78
N ALA A 181 11.06 -11.21 -1.24
CA ALA A 181 10.53 -12.54 -0.96
C ALA A 181 11.35 -13.67 -1.63
N PRO A 182 11.55 -14.82 -0.94
CA PRO A 182 12.07 -16.03 -1.53
C PRO A 182 11.23 -16.51 -2.72
N LEU A 183 11.87 -16.77 -3.86
CA LEU A 183 11.16 -17.04 -5.11
C LEU A 183 10.31 -18.32 -5.07
N GLY A 184 10.76 -19.36 -4.36
CA GLY A 184 10.05 -20.63 -4.27
C GLY A 184 8.67 -20.50 -3.63
N GLU A 185 8.59 -19.79 -2.50
CA GLU A 185 7.31 -19.53 -1.81
C GLU A 185 6.47 -18.50 -2.56
N ALA A 186 7.11 -17.44 -3.08
CA ALA A 186 6.42 -16.39 -3.81
C ALA A 186 5.71 -16.92 -5.06
N GLY A 187 6.23 -17.95 -5.72
CA GLY A 187 5.63 -18.51 -6.93
C GLY A 187 4.20 -19.03 -6.74
N GLN A 188 3.84 -19.45 -5.53
CA GLN A 188 2.49 -19.91 -5.18
C GLN A 188 1.45 -18.78 -5.12
N LEU A 189 1.89 -17.52 -5.22
CA LEU A 189 1.01 -16.35 -5.18
C LEU A 189 0.54 -15.90 -6.57
N LEU A 190 1.04 -16.49 -7.66
CA LEU A 190 0.79 -15.97 -9.01
C LEU A 190 -0.70 -15.84 -9.34
N ASP A 191 -1.46 -16.91 -9.10
CA ASP A 191 -2.91 -16.94 -9.36
C ASP A 191 -3.66 -15.99 -8.43
N ALA A 192 -3.30 -16.00 -7.13
CA ALA A 192 -3.92 -15.10 -6.15
C ALA A 192 -3.69 -13.61 -6.49
N LEU A 193 -2.51 -13.25 -7.02
CA LEU A 193 -2.24 -11.89 -7.48
C LEU A 193 -3.07 -11.53 -8.72
N ALA A 194 -3.28 -12.48 -9.63
CA ALA A 194 -4.10 -12.29 -10.83
C ALA A 194 -5.59 -12.09 -10.48
N GLU A 195 -6.15 -12.99 -9.67
CA GLU A 195 -7.53 -12.94 -9.20
C GLU A 195 -7.83 -11.65 -8.41
N ALA A 196 -6.85 -11.19 -7.64
CA ALA A 196 -6.96 -9.96 -6.86
C ALA A 196 -6.72 -8.66 -7.67
N GLY A 197 -6.43 -8.76 -8.97
CA GLY A 197 -6.18 -7.60 -9.84
C GLY A 197 -4.86 -6.87 -9.57
N LEU A 198 -3.87 -7.52 -8.95
CA LEU A 198 -2.54 -6.97 -8.67
C LEU A 198 -1.59 -7.19 -9.85
N GLU A 199 -1.91 -6.58 -10.99
CA GLU A 199 -1.26 -6.84 -12.27
C GLU A 199 0.26 -6.60 -12.25
N ARG A 200 0.74 -5.55 -11.57
CA ARG A 200 2.18 -5.25 -11.56
C ARG A 200 2.96 -6.31 -10.82
N SER A 201 2.43 -6.73 -9.68
CA SER A 201 2.98 -7.80 -8.84
C SER A 201 2.97 -9.13 -9.58
N GLN A 202 1.84 -9.47 -10.21
CA GLN A 202 1.67 -10.68 -11.01
C GLN A 202 2.70 -10.75 -12.16
N ARG A 203 2.80 -9.69 -12.98
CA ARG A 203 3.75 -9.63 -14.11
C ARG A 203 5.19 -9.72 -13.65
N TYR A 204 5.51 -9.06 -12.54
CA TYR A 204 6.84 -9.11 -11.96
C TYR A 204 7.22 -10.52 -11.51
N LEU A 205 6.32 -11.19 -10.80
CA LEU A 205 6.54 -12.56 -10.33
C LEU A 205 6.62 -13.55 -11.50
N ALA A 206 5.71 -13.48 -12.47
CA ALA A 206 5.74 -14.30 -13.68
C ALA A 206 7.11 -14.21 -14.38
N LYS A 207 7.60 -12.97 -14.57
CA LYS A 207 8.92 -12.72 -15.16
C LYS A 207 10.06 -13.35 -14.34
N ARG A 208 10.01 -13.27 -13.01
CA ARG A 208 11.03 -13.89 -12.13
C ARG A 208 11.03 -15.41 -12.20
N LEU A 209 9.87 -16.02 -12.42
CA LEU A 209 9.71 -17.46 -12.57
C LEU A 209 10.04 -17.96 -13.99
N GLY A 210 10.26 -17.06 -14.95
CA GLY A 210 10.49 -17.42 -16.35
C GLY A 210 9.20 -17.81 -17.10
N ALA A 211 8.03 -17.57 -16.52
CA ALA A 211 6.76 -17.69 -17.22
C ALA A 211 6.62 -16.50 -18.18
N ARG A 212 6.46 -16.78 -19.49
CA ARG A 212 6.25 -15.77 -20.53
C ARG A 212 4.78 -15.40 -20.64
#